data_AF-A0A1C1A531-F1
#
_entry.id   AF-A0A1C1A531-F1
#
_cell.length_a   1.000
_cell.length_b   1.000
_cell.length_c   1.000
_cell.angle_alpha   90.00
_cell.angle_beta   90.00
_cell.angle_gamma   90.00
#
_symmetry.space_group_name_H-M   'P 1'
#
loop_
_entity.id
_entity.type
_entity.pdbx_description
1 polymer ?
#
loop_
_entity_poly.entity_id
_entity_poly.type
_entity_poly.pdbx_seq_one_letter_code
_entity_poly.pdbx_strand_id
1 'polypeptide(L)'
;MFEQEYESFWKAQVRNASGQRLEMLQRDLTGTKKLLEAVLLPVLGSLDDLILEYEMLSVSGMKIYAVVCLPRLRTVFEEDSFVTHAEKITRDRFSFERVRARSVAILGYTYFPYSRDELEKKASFCQRNLFELIGRVGNVEGTGMNQLPVYEREVLRFAVYNRKPFQLKDVCEWLQLRKEACRQVVRELEFKGLVNAVGGSATRCHKFMISEKAVALLHRS
;
A
#
# COMPACT_ATOMS: atom_id res chain seq x y z
N MET A 1 -5.97 -30.43 4.14
CA MET A 1 -6.26 -29.29 5.02
C MET A 1 -6.65 -28.06 4.20
N PHE A 2 -5.79 -27.60 3.27
CA PHE A 2 -6.09 -26.46 2.38
C PHE A 2 -7.46 -26.54 1.69
N GLU A 3 -7.79 -27.67 1.05
CA GLU A 3 -9.07 -27.82 0.32
C GLU A 3 -10.32 -27.48 1.14
N GLN A 4 -10.36 -27.90 2.40
CA GLN A 4 -11.51 -27.65 3.28
C GLN A 4 -11.57 -26.18 3.73
N GLU A 5 -10.41 -25.57 4.00
CA GLU A 5 -10.29 -24.16 4.36
C GLU A 5 -10.67 -23.26 3.17
N TYR A 6 -10.14 -23.57 1.98
CA TYR A 6 -10.48 -22.91 0.72
C TYR A 6 -11.98 -23.00 0.42
N GLU A 7 -12.58 -24.19 0.52
CA GLU A 7 -14.00 -24.38 0.23
C GLU A 7 -14.89 -23.55 1.17
N SER A 8 -14.53 -23.50 2.45
CA SER A 8 -15.24 -22.69 3.46
C SER A 8 -15.09 -21.19 3.18
N PHE A 9 -13.87 -20.76 2.86
CA PHE A 9 -13.54 -19.39 2.50
C PHE A 9 -14.27 -18.95 1.21
N TRP A 10 -14.19 -19.73 0.14
CA TRP A 10 -14.85 -19.45 -1.15
C TRP A 10 -16.37 -19.33 -0.99
N LYS A 11 -17.01 -20.25 -0.25
CA LYS A 11 -18.44 -20.14 0.07
C LYS A 11 -18.78 -18.83 0.78
N ALA A 12 -17.94 -18.37 1.70
CA ALA A 12 -18.13 -17.08 2.34
C ALA A 12 -17.97 -15.91 1.36
N GLN A 13 -16.99 -15.95 0.45
CA GLN A 13 -16.81 -14.94 -0.59
C GLN A 13 -18.02 -14.85 -1.54
N VAL A 14 -18.52 -16.01 -2.00
CA VAL A 14 -19.68 -16.12 -2.90
C VAL A 14 -20.96 -15.59 -2.22
N ARG A 15 -21.23 -15.98 -0.96
CA ARG A 15 -22.42 -15.51 -0.23
C ARG A 15 -22.48 -13.99 -0.09
N ASN A 16 -21.32 -13.33 -0.02
CA ASN A 16 -21.20 -11.89 0.15
C ASN A 16 -20.97 -11.13 -1.17
N ALA A 17 -21.07 -11.81 -2.32
CA ALA A 17 -20.84 -11.21 -3.63
C ALA A 17 -22.15 -11.03 -4.42
N SER A 18 -22.17 -10.04 -5.30
CA SER A 18 -23.28 -9.76 -6.21
C SER A 18 -22.77 -9.25 -7.56
N GLY A 19 -23.59 -9.35 -8.60
CA GLY A 19 -23.26 -8.84 -9.93
C GLY A 19 -22.01 -9.48 -10.54
N GLN A 20 -21.20 -8.68 -11.24
CA GLN A 20 -20.01 -9.16 -11.95
C GLN A 20 -18.98 -9.84 -11.03
N ARG A 21 -18.83 -9.39 -9.78
CA ARG A 21 -17.96 -10.07 -8.81
C ARG A 21 -18.41 -11.51 -8.55
N LEU A 22 -19.71 -11.74 -8.39
CA LEU A 22 -20.27 -13.08 -8.19
C LEU A 22 -20.03 -13.95 -9.42
N GLU A 23 -20.25 -13.40 -10.62
CA GLU A 23 -19.97 -14.10 -11.88
C GLU A 23 -18.50 -14.50 -11.98
N MET A 24 -17.56 -13.65 -11.56
CA MET A 24 -16.13 -13.97 -11.57
C MET A 24 -15.76 -15.06 -10.56
N LEU A 25 -16.34 -15.04 -9.36
CA LEU A 25 -16.14 -16.08 -8.33
C LEU A 25 -16.68 -17.46 -8.73
N GLN A 26 -17.57 -17.53 -9.71
CA GLN A 26 -18.14 -18.77 -10.25
C GLN A 26 -17.40 -19.31 -11.49
N ARG A 27 -16.38 -18.59 -11.98
CA ARG A 27 -15.52 -19.05 -13.09
C ARG A 27 -14.46 -20.03 -12.59
N ASP A 28 -13.58 -20.43 -13.49
CA ASP A 28 -12.38 -21.18 -13.14
C ASP A 28 -11.43 -20.33 -12.27
N LEU A 29 -11.27 -20.76 -11.02
CA LEU A 29 -10.40 -20.13 -10.01
C LEU A 29 -9.10 -20.93 -9.79
N THR A 30 -8.70 -21.80 -10.72
CA THR A 30 -7.48 -22.61 -10.58
C THR A 30 -6.22 -21.75 -10.37
N GLY A 31 -6.18 -20.55 -10.94
CA GLY A 31 -5.13 -19.55 -10.68
C GLY A 31 -5.15 -18.99 -9.28
N THR A 32 -6.29 -18.43 -8.91
CA THR A 32 -6.55 -17.91 -7.58
C THR A 32 -6.23 -18.94 -6.50
N LYS A 33 -6.73 -20.17 -6.65
CA LYS A 33 -6.49 -21.27 -5.72
C LYS A 33 -5.00 -21.59 -5.60
N LYS A 34 -4.25 -21.59 -6.71
CA LYS A 34 -2.80 -21.81 -6.68
C LYS A 34 -2.05 -20.70 -5.94
N LEU A 35 -2.45 -19.44 -6.15
CA LEU A 35 -1.89 -18.29 -5.42
C LEU A 35 -2.16 -18.38 -3.91
N LEU A 36 -3.38 -18.76 -3.52
CA LEU A 36 -3.75 -18.98 -2.12
C LEU A 36 -2.93 -20.10 -1.49
N GLU A 37 -2.87 -21.27 -2.15
CA GLU A 37 -2.20 -22.46 -1.64
C GLU A 37 -0.69 -22.29 -1.54
N ALA A 38 -0.06 -21.76 -2.59
CA ALA A 38 1.39 -21.73 -2.69
C ALA A 38 2.01 -20.55 -1.93
N VAL A 39 1.27 -19.44 -1.75
CA VAL A 39 1.84 -18.19 -1.23
C VAL A 39 1.04 -17.60 -0.09
N LEU A 40 -0.23 -17.24 -0.29
CA LEU A 40 -0.94 -16.43 0.71
C LEU A 40 -1.21 -17.20 2.00
N LEU A 41 -1.78 -18.40 1.94
CA LEU A 41 -2.06 -19.18 3.14
C LEU A 41 -0.78 -19.56 3.90
N PRO A 42 0.30 -20.08 3.28
CA PRO A 42 1.53 -20.40 3.99
C PRO A 42 2.18 -19.20 4.70
N VAL A 43 2.05 -17.99 4.16
CA VAL A 43 2.67 -16.77 4.71
C VAL A 43 1.78 -16.09 5.74
N LEU A 44 0.48 -16.00 5.48
CA LEU A 44 -0.48 -15.31 6.34
C LEU A 44 -1.02 -16.20 7.48
N GLY A 45 -0.91 -17.53 7.33
CA GLY A 45 -1.39 -18.53 8.29
C GLY A 45 -2.91 -18.71 8.33
N SER A 46 -3.67 -17.87 7.62
CA SER A 46 -5.12 -18.00 7.43
C SER A 46 -5.54 -17.30 6.13
N LEU A 47 -6.74 -17.64 5.64
CA LEU A 47 -7.40 -16.91 4.55
C LEU A 47 -8.28 -15.74 5.05
N ASP A 48 -8.28 -15.48 6.36
CA ASP A 48 -9.07 -14.41 6.95
C ASP A 48 -8.63 -13.03 6.42
N ASP A 49 -9.62 -12.14 6.26
CA ASP A 49 -9.43 -10.78 5.73
C ASP A 49 -8.98 -10.72 4.25
N LEU A 50 -8.81 -11.85 3.57
CA LEU A 50 -8.66 -11.86 2.11
C LEU A 50 -10.01 -11.67 1.41
N ILE A 51 -10.01 -10.89 0.33
CA ILE A 51 -11.18 -10.67 -0.52
C ILE A 51 -10.84 -11.13 -1.94
N LEU A 52 -11.58 -12.13 -2.43
CA LEU A 52 -11.43 -12.60 -3.81
C LEU A 52 -12.18 -11.68 -4.78
N GLU A 53 -11.65 -11.53 -5.99
CA GLU A 53 -12.24 -10.73 -7.07
C GLU A 53 -12.65 -9.34 -6.57
N TYR A 54 -11.70 -8.65 -5.94
CA TYR A 54 -11.95 -7.37 -5.28
C TYR A 54 -12.25 -6.27 -6.30
N GLU A 55 -13.46 -5.73 -6.23
CA GLU A 55 -13.94 -4.68 -7.13
C GLU A 55 -13.35 -3.31 -6.75
N MET A 56 -12.81 -2.61 -7.75
CA MET A 56 -12.32 -1.24 -7.62
C MET A 56 -12.83 -0.38 -8.79
N LEU A 57 -12.91 0.94 -8.60
CA LEU A 57 -13.16 1.88 -9.69
C LEU A 57 -11.83 2.39 -10.24
N SER A 58 -11.59 2.19 -11.53
CA SER A 58 -10.40 2.69 -12.21
C SER A 58 -10.40 4.23 -12.30
N VAL A 59 -9.26 4.79 -12.69
CA VAL A 59 -9.16 6.25 -12.97
C VAL A 59 -10.06 6.72 -14.11
N SER A 60 -10.54 5.81 -14.95
CA SER A 60 -11.49 6.11 -16.02
C SER A 60 -12.95 5.88 -15.59
N GLY A 61 -13.20 5.57 -14.32
CA GLY A 61 -14.53 5.24 -13.80
C GLY A 61 -15.05 3.85 -14.16
N MET A 62 -14.22 2.99 -14.77
CA MET A 62 -14.60 1.61 -15.10
C MET A 62 -14.33 0.68 -13.93
N LYS A 63 -15.18 -0.32 -13.72
CA LYS A 63 -14.91 -1.37 -12.74
C LYS A 63 -13.72 -2.22 -13.18
N ILE A 64 -12.78 -2.43 -12.26
CA ILE A 64 -11.66 -3.36 -12.40
C ILE A 64 -11.68 -4.32 -11.21
N TYR A 65 -11.13 -5.51 -11.39
CA TYR A 65 -11.15 -6.56 -10.39
C TYR A 65 -9.72 -7.06 -10.16
N ALA A 66 -9.34 -7.19 -8.90
CA ALA A 66 -8.10 -7.82 -8.51
C ALA A 66 -8.35 -9.24 -8.00
N VAL A 67 -7.49 -10.20 -8.35
CA VAL A 67 -7.71 -11.62 -8.03
C VAL A 67 -7.84 -11.85 -6.51
N VAL A 68 -6.91 -11.31 -5.71
CA VAL A 68 -7.03 -11.27 -4.24
C VAL A 68 -6.64 -9.90 -3.71
N CYS A 69 -7.44 -9.33 -2.80
CA CYS A 69 -7.07 -8.16 -2.03
C CYS A 69 -6.84 -8.53 -0.57
N LEU A 70 -5.81 -7.93 0.01
CA LEU A 70 -5.56 -7.91 1.44
C LEU A 70 -5.69 -6.46 1.97
N PRO A 71 -6.87 -6.07 2.49
CA PRO A 71 -7.18 -4.69 2.84
C PRO A 71 -6.23 -4.07 3.87
N ARG A 72 -5.88 -4.80 4.93
CA ARG A 72 -4.98 -4.29 5.99
C ARG A 72 -3.60 -3.87 5.48
N LEU A 73 -3.09 -4.51 4.42
CA LEU A 73 -1.82 -4.13 3.79
C LEU A 73 -2.00 -3.22 2.58
N ARG A 74 -3.24 -2.83 2.25
CA ARG A 74 -3.60 -2.18 0.97
C ARG A 74 -2.88 -2.82 -0.21
N THR A 75 -2.91 -4.14 -0.29
CA THR A 75 -2.19 -4.89 -1.32
C THR A 75 -3.17 -5.72 -2.12
N VAL A 76 -3.02 -5.69 -3.45
CA VAL A 76 -3.70 -6.59 -4.35
C VAL A 76 -2.69 -7.57 -4.95
N PHE A 77 -3.03 -8.84 -4.91
CA PHE A 77 -2.26 -9.94 -5.47
C PHE A 77 -2.92 -10.41 -6.76
N GLU A 78 -2.10 -10.66 -7.76
CA GLU A 78 -2.55 -11.12 -9.07
C GLU A 78 -1.84 -12.42 -9.43
N GLU A 79 -2.56 -13.29 -10.12
CA GLU A 79 -1.98 -14.44 -10.80
C GLU A 79 -1.97 -14.16 -12.31
N ASP A 80 -0.82 -13.76 -12.83
CA ASP A 80 -0.62 -13.45 -14.24
C ASP A 80 -0.15 -14.72 -14.97
N SER A 81 -1.10 -15.51 -15.46
CA SER A 81 -0.78 -16.67 -16.31
C SER A 81 -0.18 -16.21 -17.64
N PHE A 82 1.03 -16.68 -17.95
CA PHE A 82 1.59 -16.54 -19.29
C PHE A 82 0.83 -17.47 -20.24
N VAL A 83 -0.04 -16.91 -21.06
CA VAL A 83 -0.67 -17.65 -22.14
C VAL A 83 0.35 -17.73 -23.29
N THR A 84 0.54 -18.90 -23.89
CA THR A 84 1.36 -19.12 -25.12
C THR A 84 0.94 -18.26 -26.32
N HIS A 85 -0.14 -17.51 -26.15
CA HIS A 85 -0.68 -16.52 -27.07
C HIS A 85 -0.58 -15.09 -26.51
N ALA A 86 0.43 -14.78 -25.70
CA ALA A 86 0.71 -13.41 -25.27
C ALA A 86 0.82 -12.45 -26.48
N GLU A 87 1.27 -12.95 -27.64
CA GLU A 87 1.27 -12.25 -28.93
C GLU A 87 -0.15 -11.98 -29.49
N LYS A 88 -1.16 -12.74 -29.09
CA LYS A 88 -2.57 -12.57 -29.48
C LYS A 88 -3.34 -11.62 -28.56
N ILE A 89 -2.70 -11.01 -27.57
CA ILE A 89 -3.35 -9.96 -26.77
C ILE A 89 -3.74 -8.81 -27.70
N THR A 90 -4.99 -8.36 -27.64
CA THR A 90 -5.41 -7.19 -28.42
C THR A 90 -4.74 -5.93 -27.87
N ARG A 91 -4.52 -4.93 -28.73
CA ARG A 91 -3.96 -3.64 -28.30
C ARG A 91 -4.79 -3.00 -27.18
N ASP A 92 -6.12 -3.14 -27.26
CA ASP A 92 -7.04 -2.61 -26.25
C ASP A 92 -6.90 -3.34 -24.92
N ARG A 93 -6.80 -4.68 -24.93
CA ARG A 93 -6.59 -5.46 -23.71
C ARG A 93 -5.25 -5.11 -23.07
N PHE A 94 -4.19 -4.99 -23.87
CA PHE A 94 -2.88 -4.56 -23.37
C PHE A 94 -2.96 -3.16 -22.72
N SER A 95 -3.57 -2.20 -23.40
CA SER A 95 -3.75 -0.83 -22.89
C SER A 95 -4.59 -0.80 -21.60
N PHE A 96 -5.66 -1.60 -21.55
CA PHE A 96 -6.50 -1.76 -20.37
C PHE A 96 -5.70 -2.27 -19.16
N GLU A 97 -4.85 -3.28 -19.33
CA GLU A 97 -4.00 -3.77 -18.24
C GLU A 97 -3.02 -2.71 -17.73
N ARG A 98 -2.52 -1.83 -18.62
CA ARG A 98 -1.70 -0.68 -18.19
C ARG A 98 -2.51 0.34 -17.39
N VAL A 99 -3.76 0.62 -17.79
CA VAL A 99 -4.67 1.51 -17.06
C VAL A 99 -5.03 0.91 -15.71
N ARG A 100 -5.29 -0.40 -15.65
CA ARG A 100 -5.60 -1.14 -14.41
C ARG A 100 -4.45 -1.03 -13.41
N ALA A 101 -3.22 -1.36 -13.82
CA ALA A 101 -2.04 -1.23 -12.95
C ALA A 101 -1.84 0.20 -12.42
N ARG A 102 -2.00 1.22 -13.29
CA ARG A 102 -1.97 2.63 -12.85
C ARG A 102 -3.09 2.98 -11.89
N SER A 103 -4.29 2.43 -12.10
CA SER A 103 -5.43 2.68 -11.23
C SER A 103 -5.21 2.12 -9.84
N VAL A 104 -4.71 0.88 -9.74
CA VAL A 104 -4.33 0.27 -8.45
C VAL A 104 -3.34 1.17 -7.71
N ALA A 105 -2.29 1.63 -8.39
CA ALA A 105 -1.28 2.50 -7.79
C ALA A 105 -1.87 3.86 -7.33
N ILE A 106 -2.71 4.50 -8.15
CA ILE A 106 -3.34 5.80 -7.82
C ILE A 106 -4.32 5.67 -6.66
N LEU A 107 -5.03 4.55 -6.55
CA LEU A 107 -5.90 4.24 -5.43
C LEU A 107 -5.12 3.93 -4.13
N GLY A 108 -3.79 3.94 -4.18
CA GLY A 108 -2.93 3.72 -3.02
C GLY A 108 -2.78 2.25 -2.63
N TYR A 109 -3.00 1.33 -3.57
CA TYR A 109 -2.76 -0.09 -3.37
C TYR A 109 -1.40 -0.51 -3.94
N THR A 110 -0.72 -1.41 -3.24
CA THR A 110 0.43 -2.13 -3.78
C THR A 110 -0.07 -3.18 -4.77
N TYR A 111 0.34 -3.07 -6.04
CA TYR A 111 0.11 -4.08 -7.07
C TYR A 111 1.20 -5.15 -6.99
N PHE A 112 0.85 -6.39 -6.66
CA PHE A 112 1.81 -7.47 -6.39
C PHE A 112 1.52 -8.74 -7.23
N PRO A 113 1.93 -8.75 -8.51
CA PRO A 113 1.65 -9.85 -9.42
C PRO A 113 2.64 -11.01 -9.22
N TYR A 114 2.14 -12.23 -9.39
CA TYR A 114 2.93 -13.44 -9.52
C TYR A 114 2.61 -14.13 -10.84
N SER A 115 3.61 -14.65 -11.53
CA SER A 115 3.36 -15.52 -12.67
C SER A 115 2.96 -16.93 -12.24
N ARG A 116 2.19 -17.64 -13.06
CA ARG A 116 1.86 -19.07 -12.83
C ARG A 116 3.11 -19.91 -12.58
N ASP A 117 4.13 -19.71 -13.40
CA ASP A 117 5.40 -20.44 -13.32
C ASP A 117 6.13 -20.21 -11.99
N GLU A 118 6.08 -18.98 -11.45
CA GLU A 118 6.65 -18.69 -10.14
C GLU A 118 5.88 -19.38 -9.01
N LEU A 119 4.55 -19.38 -9.07
CA LEU A 119 3.71 -20.06 -8.09
C LEU A 119 3.91 -21.58 -8.11
N GLU A 120 4.14 -22.17 -9.27
CA GLU A 120 4.34 -23.62 -9.42
C GLU A 120 5.77 -24.07 -9.12
N LYS A 121 6.76 -23.36 -9.65
CA LYS A 121 8.17 -23.81 -9.65
C LYS A 121 9.02 -23.12 -8.59
N LYS A 122 8.57 -21.97 -8.06
CA LYS A 122 9.35 -21.09 -7.18
C LYS A 122 8.54 -20.57 -5.99
N ALA A 123 7.61 -21.38 -5.45
CA ALA A 123 6.72 -20.97 -4.36
C ALA A 123 7.47 -20.37 -3.16
N SER A 124 8.58 -20.97 -2.71
CA SER A 124 9.37 -20.43 -1.59
C SER A 124 9.98 -19.05 -1.87
N PHE A 125 10.29 -18.73 -3.13
CA PHE A 125 10.73 -17.38 -3.50
C PHE A 125 9.57 -16.38 -3.39
N CYS A 126 8.40 -16.76 -3.91
CA CYS A 126 7.18 -15.94 -3.81
C CYS A 126 6.80 -15.64 -2.35
N GLN A 127 6.86 -16.66 -1.49
CA GLN A 127 6.60 -16.54 -0.05
C GLN A 127 7.58 -15.56 0.62
N ARG A 128 8.89 -15.67 0.33
CA ARG A 128 9.89 -14.72 0.86
C ARG A 128 9.62 -13.29 0.42
N ASN A 129 9.22 -13.08 -0.84
CA ASN A 129 8.90 -11.75 -1.35
C ASN A 129 7.65 -11.16 -0.67
N LEU A 130 6.66 -12.00 -0.32
CA LEU A 130 5.53 -11.56 0.49
C LEU A 130 5.94 -11.24 1.93
N PHE A 131 6.79 -12.03 2.57
CA PHE A 131 7.33 -11.68 3.89
C PHE A 131 8.08 -10.35 3.88
N GLU A 132 8.86 -10.06 2.83
CA GLU A 132 9.54 -8.77 2.66
C GLU A 132 8.53 -7.62 2.55
N LEU A 133 7.46 -7.80 1.76
CA LEU A 133 6.38 -6.82 1.66
C LEU A 133 5.69 -6.60 3.01
N ILE A 134 5.34 -7.67 3.72
CA ILE A 134 4.74 -7.60 5.06
C ILE A 134 5.70 -6.94 6.04
N GLY A 135 7.00 -7.23 5.99
CA GLY A 135 8.00 -6.57 6.83
C GLY A 135 8.10 -5.08 6.54
N ARG A 136 8.00 -4.68 5.27
CA ARG A 136 8.04 -3.28 4.86
C ARG A 136 6.76 -2.52 5.26
N VAL A 137 5.59 -3.11 5.04
CA VAL A 137 4.27 -2.47 5.23
C VAL A 137 3.73 -2.70 6.65
N GLY A 138 3.93 -3.85 7.26
CA GLY A 138 3.50 -4.16 8.63
C GLY A 138 4.25 -3.35 9.70
N ASN A 139 5.46 -2.86 9.40
CA ASN A 139 6.12 -1.86 10.24
C ASN A 139 5.41 -0.49 10.20
N VAL A 140 4.43 -0.27 9.32
CA VAL A 140 3.69 0.99 9.21
C VAL A 140 2.52 1.06 10.18
N GLU A 141 1.73 -0.02 10.27
CA GLU A 141 0.55 -0.07 11.13
C GLU A 141 1.00 -0.14 12.59
N GLY A 142 1.07 1.04 13.21
CA GLY A 142 1.45 1.19 14.61
C GLY A 142 2.85 1.77 14.83
N THR A 143 3.62 2.13 13.80
CA THR A 143 4.88 2.89 14.01
C THR A 143 4.98 4.12 13.12
N GLY A 144 5.74 5.12 13.59
CA GLY A 144 6.07 6.30 12.81
C GLY A 144 5.10 7.46 12.98
N MET A 145 4.24 7.71 11.99
CA MET A 145 3.40 8.92 11.91
C MET A 145 2.14 8.88 12.77
N ASN A 146 1.52 7.71 12.94
CA ASN A 146 0.27 7.59 13.72
C ASN A 146 0.50 7.65 15.23
N GLN A 147 1.75 7.51 15.69
CA GLN A 147 2.15 7.76 17.07
C GLN A 147 2.50 9.24 17.34
N LEU A 148 2.66 10.05 16.30
CA LEU A 148 2.94 11.47 16.47
C LEU A 148 1.64 12.25 16.72
N PRO A 149 1.68 13.29 17.57
CA PRO A 149 0.61 14.27 17.66
C PRO A 149 0.23 14.83 16.28
N VAL A 150 -1.05 15.11 16.08
CA VAL A 150 -1.61 15.55 14.78
C VAL A 150 -0.83 16.74 14.21
N TYR A 151 -0.49 17.73 15.03
CA TYR A 151 0.25 18.92 14.58
C TYR A 151 1.65 18.58 14.08
N GLU A 152 2.36 17.66 14.73
CA GLU A 152 3.67 17.21 14.28
C GLU A 152 3.57 16.48 12.93
N ARG A 153 2.56 15.62 12.79
CA ARG A 153 2.29 14.90 11.55
C ARG A 153 2.02 15.84 10.37
N GLU A 154 1.22 16.89 10.59
CA GLU A 154 0.91 17.85 9.53
C GLU A 154 2.14 18.69 9.14
N VAL A 155 2.97 19.12 10.09
CA VAL A 155 4.23 19.81 9.75
C VAL A 155 5.14 18.95 8.89
N LEU A 156 5.29 17.66 9.21
CA LEU A 156 6.10 16.74 8.40
C LEU A 156 5.51 16.53 7.00
N ARG A 157 4.19 16.41 6.87
CA ARG A 157 3.50 16.30 5.56
C ARG A 157 3.77 17.51 4.68
N PHE A 158 3.58 18.72 5.21
CA PHE A 158 3.86 19.95 4.46
C PHE A 158 5.36 20.10 4.13
N ALA A 159 6.25 19.73 5.05
CA ALA A 159 7.69 19.79 4.83
C ALA A 159 8.16 18.88 3.68
N VAL A 160 7.64 17.65 3.57
CA VAL A 160 7.95 16.75 2.43
C VAL A 160 7.39 17.28 1.13
N TYR A 161 6.15 17.77 1.13
CA TYR A 161 5.53 18.32 -0.07
C TYR A 161 6.35 19.46 -0.67
N ASN A 162 6.84 20.37 0.19
CA ASN A 162 7.56 21.57 -0.25
C ASN A 162 9.03 21.33 -0.65
N ARG A 163 9.64 20.20 -0.25
CA ARG A 163 11.03 19.79 -0.55
C ARG A 163 12.09 20.89 -0.36
N LYS A 164 11.84 21.85 0.53
CA LYS A 164 12.68 23.02 0.78
C LYS A 164 12.76 23.29 2.29
N PRO A 165 13.86 23.90 2.78
CA PRO A 165 13.91 24.31 4.17
C PRO A 165 12.82 25.36 4.48
N PHE A 166 12.11 25.19 5.58
CA PHE A 166 10.95 25.99 6.00
C PHE A 166 11.25 26.83 7.25
N GLN A 167 10.49 27.89 7.46
CA GLN A 167 10.59 28.79 8.61
C GLN A 167 9.44 28.56 9.59
N LEU A 168 9.57 29.11 10.80
CA LEU A 168 8.49 29.11 11.78
C LEU A 168 7.21 29.80 11.24
N LYS A 169 7.36 30.78 10.34
CA LYS A 169 6.23 31.45 9.68
C LYS A 169 5.44 30.45 8.82
N ASP A 170 6.12 29.62 8.04
CA ASP A 170 5.49 28.60 7.21
C ASP A 170 4.70 27.61 8.08
N VAL A 171 5.24 27.21 9.24
CA VAL A 171 4.53 26.35 10.20
C VAL A 171 3.27 27.01 10.77
N CYS A 172 3.30 28.33 11.02
CA CYS A 172 2.11 29.07 11.45
C CYS A 172 1.04 29.10 10.36
N GLU A 173 1.46 29.26 9.09
CA GLU A 173 0.57 29.24 7.93
C GLU A 173 -0.01 27.83 7.69
N TRP A 174 0.78 26.78 7.88
CA TRP A 174 0.31 25.39 7.71
C TRP A 174 -0.65 24.95 8.80
N LEU A 175 -0.35 25.28 10.06
CA LEU A 175 -1.15 24.84 11.21
C LEU A 175 -2.29 25.81 11.57
N GLN A 176 -2.29 27.03 11.04
CA GLN A 176 -3.22 28.10 11.41
C GLN A 176 -3.22 28.38 12.94
N LEU A 177 -2.03 28.30 13.54
CA LEU A 177 -1.81 28.49 14.98
C LEU A 177 -0.93 29.70 15.26
N ARG A 178 -0.99 30.18 16.50
CA ARG A 178 -0.09 31.23 16.99
C ARG A 178 1.35 30.73 17.08
N LYS A 179 2.28 31.69 17.00
CA LYS A 179 3.72 31.45 16.95
C LYS A 179 4.24 30.61 18.13
N GLU A 180 3.67 30.79 19.32
CA GLU A 180 4.05 30.07 20.54
C GLU A 180 3.78 28.57 20.40
N ALA A 181 2.59 28.20 19.92
CA ALA A 181 2.20 26.81 19.71
C ALA A 181 3.03 26.17 18.59
N CYS A 182 3.21 26.87 17.47
CA CYS A 182 4.06 26.39 16.37
C CYS A 182 5.51 26.18 16.80
N ARG A 183 6.04 27.06 17.68
CA ARG A 183 7.40 26.92 18.20
C ARG A 183 7.54 25.66 19.05
N GLN A 184 6.52 25.32 19.86
CA GLN A 184 6.54 24.07 20.62
C GLN A 184 6.55 22.87 19.68
N VAL A 185 5.69 22.84 18.66
CA VAL A 185 5.63 21.74 17.69
C VAL A 185 6.98 21.53 17.00
N VAL A 186 7.64 22.61 16.54
CA VAL A 186 8.96 22.50 15.88
C VAL A 186 10.03 22.01 16.85
N ARG A 187 10.03 22.46 18.11
CA ARG A 187 10.97 21.98 19.13
C ARG A 187 10.81 20.49 19.43
N GLU A 188 9.57 20.01 19.53
CA GLU A 188 9.31 18.58 19.74
C GLU A 188 9.80 17.75 18.54
N LEU A 189 9.56 18.23 17.31
CA LEU A 189 10.06 17.57 16.10
C LEU A 189 11.59 17.54 16.02
N GLU A 190 12.24 18.64 16.43
CA GLU A 190 13.70 18.73 16.52
C GLU A 190 14.25 17.80 17.60
N PHE A 191 13.64 17.79 18.80
CA PHE A 191 13.99 16.87 19.89
C PHE A 191 13.87 15.39 19.47
N LYS A 192 12.86 15.04 18.66
CA LYS A 192 12.67 13.70 18.11
C LYS A 192 13.62 13.37 16.95
N GLY A 193 14.44 14.33 16.50
CA GLY A 193 15.34 14.19 15.34
C GLY A 193 14.60 14.05 14.01
N LEU A 194 13.36 14.54 13.93
CA LEU A 194 12.52 14.49 12.73
C LEU A 194 12.70 15.72 11.83
N VAL A 195 13.20 16.80 12.42
CA VAL A 195 13.52 18.04 11.73
C VAL A 195 14.87 18.51 12.24
N ASN A 196 15.72 18.99 11.34
CA ASN A 196 17.02 19.57 11.66
C ASN A 196 16.98 21.07 11.38
N ALA A 197 17.53 21.88 12.28
CA ALA A 197 17.82 23.26 11.95
C ALA A 197 18.85 23.35 10.81
N VAL A 198 18.60 24.25 9.85
CA VAL A 198 19.49 24.51 8.71
C VAL A 198 19.84 25.99 8.66
N GLY A 199 21.12 26.27 8.91
CA GLY A 199 21.68 27.62 8.94
C GLY A 199 21.34 28.41 10.22
N GLY A 200 22.26 29.29 10.62
CA GLY A 200 22.13 30.10 11.83
C GLY A 200 23.39 30.09 12.70
N SER A 201 23.34 30.81 13.81
CA SER A 201 24.28 30.69 14.94
C SER A 201 23.64 29.85 16.06
N ALA A 202 24.39 29.52 17.12
CA ALA A 202 23.89 28.82 18.31
C ALA A 202 22.65 29.47 18.97
N THR A 203 22.33 30.72 18.63
CA THR A 203 21.21 31.49 19.19
C THR A 203 20.09 31.80 18.19
N ARG A 204 20.27 31.55 16.88
CA ARG A 204 19.29 31.96 15.86
C ARG A 204 19.19 30.96 14.70
N CYS A 205 18.29 30.00 14.81
CA CYS A 205 17.89 29.14 13.69
C CYS A 205 16.86 29.86 12.82
N HIS A 206 17.15 29.99 11.52
CA HIS A 206 16.28 30.69 10.58
C HIS A 206 15.42 29.75 9.75
N LYS A 207 15.84 28.50 9.57
CA LYS A 207 15.15 27.52 8.75
C LYS A 207 15.32 26.12 9.34
N PHE A 208 14.41 25.25 8.94
CA PHE A 208 14.30 23.87 9.36
C PHE A 208 14.18 23.00 8.12
N MET A 209 14.75 21.80 8.16
CA MET A 209 14.64 20.83 7.08
C MET A 209 14.25 19.49 7.67
N ILE A 210 13.37 18.79 6.97
CA ILE A 210 12.98 17.45 7.36
C ILE A 210 14.18 16.49 7.30
N SER A 211 14.32 15.62 8.30
CA SER A 211 15.39 14.63 8.33
C SER A 211 15.02 13.39 7.48
N GLU A 212 16.02 12.62 7.06
CA GLU A 212 15.79 11.34 6.36
C GLU A 212 14.95 10.38 7.22
N LYS A 213 15.15 10.39 8.54
CA LYS A 213 14.34 9.65 9.51
C LYS A 213 12.85 9.99 9.35
N ALA A 214 12.51 11.28 9.29
CA ALA A 214 11.12 11.71 9.12
C ALA A 214 10.55 11.42 7.72
N VAL A 215 11.36 11.53 6.67
CA VAL A 215 10.96 11.12 5.31
C VAL A 215 10.63 9.62 5.27
N ALA A 216 11.44 8.79 5.93
CA ALA A 216 11.19 7.36 6.04
C ALA A 216 9.89 7.04 6.81
N LEU A 217 9.50 7.87 7.79
CA LEU A 217 8.20 7.74 8.49
C LEU A 217 6.99 8.05 7.59
N LEU A 218 7.16 8.94 6.60
CA LEU A 218 6.10 9.37 5.70
C LEU A 218 5.85 8.41 4.53
N HIS A 219 6.90 7.76 4.04
CA HIS A 219 6.76 6.68 3.05
C HIS A 219 6.29 5.36 3.64
N ARG A 220 6.16 5.33 4.97
CA ARG A 220 5.57 4.24 5.71
C ARG A 220 4.06 4.42 5.77
N SER A 221 3.54 5.57 6.19
CA SER A 221 2.09 5.84 6.36
C SER A 221 1.21 5.73 5.12
#